data_AF-A0A662JA74-F1
#
_entry.id   AF-A0A662JA74-F1
#
_cell.length_a   1.000
_cell.length_b   1.000
_cell.length_c   1.000
_cell.angle_alpha   90.00
_cell.angle_beta   90.00
_cell.angle_gamma   90.00
#
_symmetry.space_group_name_H-M   'P 1'
#
loop_
_entity.id
_entity.type
_entity.pdbx_description
1 polymer ?
#
loop_
_entity_poly.entity_id
_entity_poly.type
_entity_poly.pdbx_seq_one_letter_code
_entity_poly.pdbx_strand_id
1 'polypeptide(L)'
;MFAAGSLVNLITALLFLALISSLFYSNPQGILVVDTIPGYPAHGVIPKYSVIMELNGTKILSISDLTNFMRSAKPGDLVMVKYIDPNGDLREAALRLKADIKNKTRPMMGVNIVNFFKSRIDLSIRSSYELWNFLLTTHIISLSVAIFNMLPIYPFDGARFLFSLLERGIKKTHLLKIIKVCIMTVAVILLALNIAFTFM
;
A
#
# COMPACT_ATOMS: atom_id res chain seq x y z
N MET A 1 12.88 8.98 -30.02
CA MET A 1 12.70 8.58 -28.61
C MET A 1 11.22 8.29 -28.38
N PHE A 2 10.73 7.08 -28.65
CA PHE A 2 9.28 6.80 -28.71
C PHE A 2 8.72 5.97 -27.54
N ALA A 3 9.56 5.58 -26.59
CA ALA A 3 9.15 4.89 -25.34
C ALA A 3 9.91 5.41 -24.11
N ALA A 4 10.56 6.57 -24.24
CA ALA A 4 11.43 7.10 -23.18
C ALA A 4 10.62 7.44 -21.92
N GLY A 5 9.40 7.96 -22.06
CA GLY A 5 8.54 8.29 -20.92
C GLY A 5 8.13 7.05 -20.13
N SER A 6 7.64 6.02 -20.80
CA SER A 6 7.29 4.77 -20.11
C SER A 6 8.49 4.02 -19.54
N LEU A 7 9.63 4.01 -20.25
CA LEU A 7 10.84 3.35 -19.77
C LEU A 7 11.41 4.03 -18.53
N VAL A 8 11.44 5.38 -18.51
CA VAL A 8 11.86 6.14 -17.34
C VAL A 8 10.97 5.82 -16.14
N ASN A 9 9.64 5.84 -16.31
CA ASN A 9 8.72 5.49 -15.23
C ASN A 9 8.92 4.05 -14.72
N LEU A 10 9.17 3.08 -15.61
CA LEU A 10 9.47 1.71 -15.21
C LEU A 10 10.78 1.62 -14.42
N ILE A 11 11.85 2.27 -14.90
CA ILE A 11 13.14 2.31 -14.20
C ILE A 11 12.99 2.98 -12.83
N THR A 12 12.27 4.10 -12.74
CA THR A 12 11.97 4.78 -11.47
C THR A 12 11.23 3.84 -10.53
N ALA A 13 10.18 3.15 -10.99
CA ALA A 13 9.45 2.20 -10.17
C ALA A 13 10.36 1.08 -9.63
N LEU A 14 11.19 0.48 -10.49
CA LEU A 14 12.11 -0.59 -10.11
C LEU A 14 13.20 -0.10 -9.14
N LEU A 15 13.72 1.10 -9.34
CA LEU A 15 14.70 1.71 -8.44
C LEU A 15 14.11 1.89 -7.04
N PHE A 16 12.90 2.44 -6.95
CA PHE A 16 12.24 2.64 -5.66
C PHE A 16 11.87 1.31 -4.98
N LEU A 17 11.50 0.28 -5.74
CA LEU A 17 11.29 -1.06 -5.20
C LEU A 17 12.58 -1.65 -4.62
N ALA A 18 13.71 -1.46 -5.31
CA ALA A 18 15.02 -1.89 -4.82
C ALA A 18 15.42 -1.14 -3.53
N LEU A 19 15.16 0.17 -3.47
CA LEU A 19 15.38 0.97 -2.27
C LEU A 19 14.52 0.49 -1.09
N ILE A 20 13.24 0.21 -1.30
CA ILE A 20 12.35 -0.34 -0.27
C ILE A 20 12.90 -1.67 0.26
N SER A 21 13.24 -2.59 -0.66
CA SER A 21 13.74 -3.93 -0.31
C SER A 21 15.07 -3.88 0.44
N SER A 22 15.91 -2.89 0.12
CA SER A 22 17.21 -2.67 0.77
C SER A 22 17.08 -1.98 2.13
N LEU A 23 16.22 -0.98 2.26
CA LEU A 23 16.15 -0.13 3.46
C LEU A 23 15.19 -0.64 4.53
N PHE A 24 14.29 -1.58 4.22
CA PHE A 24 13.26 -2.05 5.15
C PHE A 24 13.23 -3.58 5.28
N TYR A 25 12.69 -4.05 6.40
CA TYR A 25 12.32 -5.45 6.55
C TYR A 25 11.03 -5.74 5.77
N SER A 26 10.96 -6.90 5.11
CA SER A 26 9.80 -7.30 4.31
C SER A 26 8.58 -7.69 5.16
N ASN A 27 8.80 -8.09 6.41
CA ASN A 27 7.75 -8.47 7.33
C ASN A 27 7.41 -7.29 8.25
N PRO A 28 6.11 -7.02 8.51
CA PRO A 28 5.69 -6.10 9.56
C PRO A 28 6.32 -6.45 10.91
N GLN A 29 6.65 -5.43 11.68
CA GLN A 29 7.30 -5.55 13.00
C GLN A 29 6.47 -4.86 14.09
N GLY A 30 5.15 -4.77 13.91
CA GLY A 30 4.24 -4.08 14.79
C GLY A 30 3.19 -3.27 14.02
N ILE A 31 2.36 -2.56 14.78
CA ILE A 31 1.30 -1.72 14.21
C ILE A 31 1.54 -0.28 14.61
N LEU A 32 1.78 0.58 13.62
CA LEU A 32 1.97 2.00 13.83
C LEU A 32 0.60 2.68 14.03
N VAL A 33 0.49 3.47 15.10
CA VAL A 33 -0.64 4.35 15.37
C VAL A 33 -0.40 5.68 14.66
N VAL A 34 -1.07 5.87 13.52
CA VAL A 34 -1.01 7.11 12.73
C VAL A 34 -1.83 8.21 13.40
N ASP A 35 -2.94 7.86 14.04
CA ASP A 35 -3.75 8.80 14.80
C ASP A 35 -4.65 8.11 15.81
N THR A 36 -5.29 8.88 16.69
CA THR A 36 -6.29 8.39 17.64
C THR A 36 -7.62 9.10 17.44
N ILE A 37 -8.73 8.41 17.72
CA ILE A 37 -10.08 8.93 17.52
C ILE A 37 -10.56 9.59 18.83
N PRO A 38 -10.91 10.89 18.84
CA PRO A 38 -11.45 11.54 20.03
C PRO A 38 -12.67 10.80 20.60
N GLY A 39 -12.74 10.71 21.92
CA GLY A 39 -13.81 10.00 22.63
C GLY A 39 -13.68 8.47 22.66
N TYR A 40 -12.56 7.91 22.18
CA TYR A 40 -12.20 6.51 22.32
C TYR A 40 -11.00 6.31 23.27
N PRO A 41 -10.82 5.09 23.81
CA PRO A 41 -9.87 4.81 24.90
C PRO A 41 -8.39 5.15 24.60
N ALA A 42 -7.92 5.01 23.36
CA ALA A 42 -6.53 5.31 23.03
C ALA A 42 -6.23 6.82 22.96
N HIS A 43 -7.24 7.67 22.82
CA HIS A 43 -7.05 9.10 22.66
C HIS A 43 -6.51 9.72 23.96
N GLY A 44 -5.39 10.46 23.86
CA GLY A 44 -4.70 11.05 25.01
C GLY A 44 -3.87 10.07 25.84
N VAL A 45 -3.93 8.76 25.54
CA VAL A 45 -3.16 7.72 26.23
C VAL A 45 -2.02 7.20 25.37
N ILE A 46 -2.32 6.85 24.10
CA ILE A 46 -1.32 6.39 23.14
C ILE A 46 -0.92 7.56 22.24
N PRO A 47 0.35 8.02 22.29
CA PRO A 47 0.81 9.08 21.41
C PRO A 47 0.78 8.67 19.93
N LYS A 48 0.57 9.65 19.06
CA LYS A 48 0.73 9.48 17.60
C LYS A 48 2.17 9.08 17.26
N TYR A 49 2.33 8.21 16.28
CA TYR A 49 3.58 7.52 15.92
C TYR A 49 4.10 6.52 16.96
N SER A 50 3.23 5.99 17.82
CA SER A 50 3.57 4.83 18.64
C SER A 50 3.43 3.53 17.84
N VAL A 51 4.25 2.53 18.14
CA VAL A 51 4.16 1.19 17.52
C VAL A 51 3.68 0.18 18.54
N ILE A 52 2.48 -0.36 18.36
CA ILE A 52 1.93 -1.43 19.19
C ILE A 52 2.65 -2.73 18.84
N MET A 53 3.17 -3.40 19.87
CA MET A 53 3.95 -4.64 19.75
C MET A 53 3.23 -5.83 20.36
N GLU A 54 2.49 -5.63 21.46
CA GLU A 54 1.81 -6.71 22.18
C GLU A 54 0.48 -6.23 22.79
N LEU A 55 -0.49 -7.15 22.86
CA LEU A 55 -1.78 -6.96 23.54
C LEU A 55 -2.04 -8.13 24.48
N ASN A 56 -2.20 -7.87 25.78
CA ASN A 56 -2.35 -8.91 26.82
C ASN A 56 -1.29 -10.03 26.70
N GLY A 57 -0.03 -9.67 26.42
CA GLY A 57 1.08 -10.61 26.22
C GLY A 57 1.08 -11.36 24.88
N THR A 58 0.06 -11.15 24.03
CA THR A 58 0.04 -11.68 22.66
C THR A 58 0.80 -10.75 21.73
N LYS A 59 1.80 -11.25 21.01
CA LYS A 59 2.56 -10.46 20.03
C LYS A 59 1.68 -10.08 18.85
N ILE A 60 1.72 -8.81 18.49
CA ILE A 60 0.98 -8.22 17.38
C ILE A 60 2.00 -7.66 16.39
N LEU A 61 2.30 -8.43 15.33
CA LEU A 61 3.27 -8.03 14.32
C LEU A 61 2.60 -7.33 13.14
N SER A 62 1.35 -7.68 12.84
CA SER A 62 0.59 -7.21 11.69
C SER A 62 -0.86 -6.86 12.04
N ILE A 63 -1.50 -6.08 11.16
CA ILE A 63 -2.95 -5.79 11.24
C ILE A 63 -3.79 -7.07 11.30
N SER A 64 -3.36 -8.16 10.66
CA SER A 64 -4.03 -9.46 10.72
C SER A 64 -4.02 -10.02 12.15
N ASP A 65 -2.89 -9.92 12.85
CA ASP A 65 -2.75 -10.39 14.23
C ASP A 65 -3.66 -9.58 15.16
N LEU A 66 -3.69 -8.25 14.97
CA LEU A 66 -4.60 -7.37 15.71
C LEU A 66 -6.06 -7.71 15.43
N THR A 67 -6.41 -7.93 14.17
CA THR A 67 -7.79 -8.29 13.80
C THR A 67 -8.20 -9.60 14.46
N ASN A 68 -7.31 -10.59 14.48
CA ASN A 68 -7.54 -11.88 15.14
C ASN A 68 -7.70 -11.72 16.66
N PHE A 69 -6.86 -10.91 17.30
CA PHE A 69 -6.99 -10.58 18.73
C PHE A 69 -8.35 -9.91 19.00
N MET A 70 -8.70 -8.88 18.23
CA MET A 70 -9.93 -8.11 18.41
C MET A 70 -11.22 -8.90 18.15
N ARG A 71 -11.17 -10.01 17.40
CA ARG A 71 -12.33 -10.92 17.22
C ARG A 71 -12.73 -11.62 18.52
N SER A 72 -11.77 -11.88 19.40
CA SER A 72 -12.02 -12.52 20.70
C SER A 72 -12.36 -11.52 21.82
N ALA A 73 -12.01 -10.26 21.63
CA ALA A 73 -12.26 -9.19 22.59
C ALA A 73 -13.73 -8.71 22.54
N LYS A 74 -14.18 -8.11 23.64
CA LYS A 74 -15.52 -7.53 23.79
C LYS A 74 -15.43 -6.06 24.23
N PRO A 75 -16.44 -5.23 23.88
CA PRO A 75 -16.57 -3.91 24.48
C PRO A 75 -16.60 -4.01 26.02
N GLY A 76 -15.79 -3.19 26.68
CA GLY A 76 -15.65 -3.16 28.13
C GLY A 76 -14.44 -3.95 28.67
N ASP A 77 -13.82 -4.82 27.86
CA ASP A 77 -12.61 -5.55 28.24
C ASP A 77 -11.44 -4.61 28.49
N LEU A 78 -10.62 -4.95 29.48
CA LEU A 78 -9.37 -4.26 29.76
C LEU A 78 -8.24 -4.95 28.98
N VAL A 79 -7.58 -4.20 28.10
CA VAL A 79 -6.45 -4.68 27.30
C VAL A 79 -5.18 -3.93 27.69
N MET A 80 -4.18 -4.67 28.13
CA MET A 80 -2.83 -4.19 28.33
C MET A 80 -2.14 -4.07 26.98
N VAL A 81 -1.81 -2.83 26.60
CA VAL A 81 -1.15 -2.48 25.35
C VAL A 81 0.30 -2.19 25.63
N LYS A 82 1.19 -2.97 25.03
CA LYS A 82 2.62 -2.71 25.02
C LYS A 82 3.01 -2.08 23.70
N TYR A 83 3.63 -0.91 23.76
CA TYR A 83 3.99 -0.14 22.57
C TYR A 83 5.32 0.57 22.74
N ILE A 84 5.96 0.90 21.62
CA ILE A 84 7.12 1.78 21.58
C ILE A 84 6.58 3.19 21.32
N ASP A 85 6.91 4.14 22.17
CA ASP A 85 6.51 5.54 21.99
C ASP A 85 7.35 6.24 20.89
N PRO A 86 6.98 7.45 20.46
CA PRO A 86 7.71 8.14 19.39
C PRO A 86 9.18 8.44 19.69
N ASN A 87 9.58 8.43 20.96
CA ASN A 87 10.96 8.62 21.39
C ASN A 87 11.78 7.32 21.34
N GLY A 88 11.12 6.17 21.12
CA GLY A 88 11.74 4.86 21.07
C GLY A 88 11.67 4.09 22.39
N ASP A 89 11.00 4.62 23.42
CA ASP A 89 10.89 3.96 24.71
C ASP A 89 9.76 2.94 24.72
N LEU A 90 10.00 1.80 25.37
CA LEU A 90 8.96 0.81 25.62
C LEU A 90 8.03 1.30 26.72
N ARG A 91 6.73 1.36 26.43
CA ARG A 91 5.66 1.80 27.33
C ARG A 91 4.55 0.75 27.38
N GLU A 92 3.78 0.81 28.46
CA GLU A 92 2.59 -0.02 28.65
C GLU A 92 1.43 0.85 29.11
N ALA A 93 0.24 0.58 28.58
CA ALA A 93 -0.99 1.26 28.97
C ALA A 93 -2.18 0.29 29.02
N ALA A 94 -3.02 0.42 30.05
CA ALA A 94 -4.25 -0.34 30.15
C ALA A 94 -5.38 0.43 29.47
N LEU A 95 -5.96 -0.13 28.40
CA LEU A 95 -7.07 0.46 27.68
C LEU A 95 -8.34 -0.35 27.85
N ARG A 96 -9.42 0.31 28.27
CA ARG A 96 -10.74 -0.32 28.35
C ARG A 96 -11.48 -0.14 27.03
N LEU A 97 -11.68 -1.22 26.28
CA LEU A 97 -12.27 -1.16 24.94
C LEU A 97 -13.67 -0.57 24.97
N LYS A 98 -14.00 0.23 23.95
CA LYS A 98 -15.32 0.85 23.79
C LYS A 98 -16.05 0.21 22.61
N ALA A 99 -17.37 0.19 22.66
CA ALA A 99 -18.19 -0.23 21.52
C ALA A 99 -18.10 0.79 20.38
N ASP A 100 -18.09 0.33 19.13
CA ASP A 100 -18.23 1.21 17.96
C ASP A 100 -19.58 1.93 18.02
N ILE A 101 -19.59 3.23 17.70
CA ILE A 101 -20.81 4.05 17.62
C ILE A 101 -21.79 3.46 16.60
N LYS A 102 -21.29 2.90 15.49
CA LYS A 102 -22.13 2.32 14.43
C LYS A 102 -22.51 0.86 14.71
N ASN A 103 -21.64 0.12 15.40
CA ASN A 103 -21.87 -1.30 15.69
C ASN A 103 -21.50 -1.62 17.13
N LYS A 104 -22.51 -1.68 18.01
CA LYS A 104 -22.30 -1.84 19.45
C LYS A 104 -21.63 -3.16 19.85
N THR A 105 -21.63 -4.17 18.99
CA THR A 105 -20.97 -5.46 19.25
C THR A 105 -19.49 -5.46 18.90
N ARG A 106 -19.02 -4.45 18.15
CA ARG A 106 -17.62 -4.36 17.72
C ARG A 106 -16.78 -3.64 18.78
N PRO A 107 -15.76 -4.29 19.36
CA PRO A 107 -14.82 -3.61 20.25
C PRO A 107 -13.90 -2.67 19.47
N MET A 108 -13.60 -1.51 20.04
CA MET A 108 -12.73 -0.50 19.47
C MET A 108 -11.82 0.11 20.52
N MET A 109 -10.55 0.21 20.14
CA MET A 109 -9.54 0.98 20.87
C MET A 109 -9.54 2.45 20.42
N GLY A 110 -9.93 2.73 19.17
CA GLY A 110 -9.97 4.07 18.58
C GLY A 110 -8.63 4.57 18.07
N VAL A 111 -7.91 3.70 17.35
CA VAL A 111 -6.64 4.01 16.70
C VAL A 111 -6.79 3.91 15.18
N ASN A 112 -6.21 4.85 14.45
CA ASN A 112 -5.97 4.72 13.03
C ASN A 112 -4.57 4.15 12.83
N ILE A 113 -4.47 3.07 12.07
CA ILE A 113 -3.31 2.18 12.12
C ILE A 113 -2.84 1.75 10.74
N VAL A 114 -1.54 1.45 10.65
CA VAL A 114 -0.90 0.83 9.50
C VAL A 114 0.11 -0.21 9.97
N ASN A 115 0.47 -1.17 9.10
CA ASN A 115 1.59 -2.07 9.40
C ASN A 115 2.89 -1.25 9.52
N PHE A 116 3.65 -1.47 10.59
CA PHE A 116 4.95 -0.84 10.76
C PHE A 116 6.04 -1.72 10.14
N PHE A 117 6.64 -1.23 9.06
CA PHE A 117 7.83 -1.83 8.47
C PHE A 117 9.05 -1.12 9.05
N LYS A 118 9.81 -1.85 9.88
CA LYS A 118 11.01 -1.31 10.52
C LYS A 118 12.09 -1.04 9.47
N SER A 119 12.72 0.14 9.54
CA SER A 119 13.89 0.43 8.72
C SER A 119 15.12 -0.33 9.22
N ARG A 120 16.01 -0.70 8.30
CA ARG A 120 17.31 -1.30 8.59
C ARG A 120 18.35 -0.27 9.03
N ILE A 121 18.12 0.99 8.71
CA ILE A 121 18.90 2.12 9.22
C ILE A 121 18.21 2.69 10.45
N ASP A 122 19.00 3.27 11.34
CA ASP A 122 18.47 3.86 12.58
C ASP A 122 17.78 5.18 12.27
N LEU A 123 16.45 5.14 12.25
CA LEU A 123 15.57 6.28 12.00
C LEU A 123 14.52 6.36 13.10
N SER A 124 14.11 7.58 13.44
CA SER A 124 12.93 7.78 14.28
C SER A 124 11.72 7.08 13.65
N ILE A 125 10.77 6.61 14.47
CA ILE A 125 9.58 5.90 13.99
C ILE A 125 8.82 6.72 12.94
N ARG A 126 8.68 8.04 13.19
CA ARG A 126 8.06 8.97 12.25
C ARG A 126 8.81 9.02 10.93
N SER A 127 10.13 9.26 10.96
CA SER A 127 10.95 9.33 9.74
C SER A 127 10.93 8.01 8.96
N SER A 128 10.99 6.87 9.65
CA SER A 128 10.89 5.55 9.05
C SER A 128 9.56 5.37 8.32
N TYR A 129 8.45 5.76 8.95
CA TYR A 129 7.12 5.69 8.35
C TYR A 129 6.97 6.61 7.13
N GLU A 130 7.38 7.88 7.24
CA GLU A 130 7.25 8.84 6.15
C GLU A 130 8.12 8.46 4.94
N LEU A 131 9.33 7.96 5.20
CA LEU A 131 10.22 7.44 4.15
C LEU A 131 9.61 6.22 3.46
N TRP A 132 9.10 5.26 4.23
CA TRP A 132 8.38 4.11 3.67
C TRP A 132 7.22 4.56 2.78
N ASN A 133 6.38 5.47 3.28
CA ASN A 133 5.20 5.96 2.57
C ASN A 133 5.59 6.71 1.28
N PHE A 134 6.61 7.56 1.34
CA PHE A 134 7.13 8.27 0.16
C PHE A 134 7.67 7.29 -0.89
N LEU A 135 8.51 6.34 -0.47
CA LEU A 135 9.11 5.37 -1.39
C LEU A 135 8.05 4.49 -2.05
N LEU A 136 7.12 3.96 -1.24
CA LEU A 136 6.06 3.08 -1.71
C LEU A 136 5.09 3.82 -2.64
N THR A 137 4.70 5.05 -2.29
CA THR A 137 3.79 5.86 -3.12
C THR A 137 4.44 6.19 -4.46
N THR A 138 5.71 6.59 -4.46
CA THR A 138 6.45 6.88 -5.70
C THR A 138 6.59 5.63 -6.57
N HIS A 139 6.93 4.49 -5.97
CA HIS A 139 6.96 3.20 -6.67
C HIS A 139 5.62 2.89 -7.34
N ILE A 140 4.51 2.97 -6.60
CA ILE A 140 3.17 2.65 -7.11
C ILE A 140 2.77 3.61 -8.23
N ILE A 141 2.98 4.92 -8.08
CA ILE A 141 2.64 5.92 -9.10
C ILE A 141 3.46 5.68 -10.36
N SER A 142 4.79 5.58 -10.24
CA SER A 142 5.67 5.35 -11.41
C SER A 142 5.35 4.03 -12.10
N LEU A 143 5.08 2.96 -11.36
CA LEU A 143 4.72 1.68 -11.94
C LEU A 143 3.39 1.77 -12.68
N SER A 144 2.39 2.42 -12.09
CA SER A 144 1.08 2.63 -12.70
C SER A 144 1.21 3.40 -14.02
N VAL A 145 1.92 4.53 -14.01
CA VAL A 145 2.16 5.34 -15.21
C VAL A 145 2.90 4.55 -16.28
N ALA A 146 3.89 3.74 -15.90
CA ALA A 146 4.60 2.86 -16.84
C ALA A 146 3.65 1.83 -17.49
N ILE A 147 2.80 1.17 -16.70
CA ILE A 147 1.84 0.17 -17.19
C ILE A 147 0.82 0.82 -18.13
N PHE A 148 0.21 1.95 -17.73
CA PHE A 148 -0.75 2.66 -18.57
C PHE A 148 -0.12 3.14 -19.89
N ASN A 149 1.10 3.70 -19.83
CA ASN A 149 1.79 4.14 -21.04
C ASN A 149 2.24 2.99 -21.95
N MET A 150 2.32 1.76 -21.44
CA MET A 150 2.62 0.56 -22.25
C MET A 150 1.37 -0.09 -22.87
N LEU A 151 0.17 0.45 -22.64
CA LEU A 151 -1.02 -0.05 -23.32
C LEU A 151 -0.88 0.11 -24.85
N PRO A 152 -1.24 -0.90 -25.65
CA PRO A 152 -1.15 -0.84 -27.11
C PRO A 152 -2.35 -0.10 -27.71
N ILE A 153 -2.68 1.07 -27.16
CA ILE A 153 -3.79 1.94 -27.55
C ILE A 153 -3.23 3.34 -27.82
N TYR A 154 -3.60 3.98 -28.92
CA TYR A 154 -3.23 5.38 -29.17
C TYR A 154 -4.03 6.30 -28.20
N PRO A 155 -3.39 7.24 -27.48
CA PRO A 155 -2.09 7.87 -27.76
C PRO A 155 -0.87 7.32 -26.99
N PHE A 156 -0.98 6.21 -26.27
CA PHE A 156 0.08 5.70 -25.40
C PHE A 156 1.34 5.22 -26.15
N ASP A 157 2.49 5.24 -25.45
CA ASP A 157 3.80 4.86 -25.98
C ASP A 157 3.85 3.38 -26.42
N GLY A 158 3.12 2.50 -25.72
CA GLY A 158 3.04 1.07 -26.00
C GLY A 158 2.52 0.76 -27.41
N ALA A 159 1.54 1.54 -27.89
CA ALA A 159 1.04 1.41 -29.26
C ALA A 159 2.15 1.71 -30.26
N ARG A 160 2.89 2.80 -30.07
CA ARG A 160 3.98 3.22 -30.98
C ARG A 160 5.10 2.20 -30.98
N PHE A 161 5.51 1.73 -29.80
CA PHE A 161 6.53 0.71 -29.64
C PHE A 161 6.14 -0.59 -30.36
N LEU A 162 4.98 -1.14 -30.04
CA LEU A 162 4.50 -2.40 -30.63
C LEU A 162 4.34 -2.27 -32.15
N PHE A 163 3.78 -1.18 -32.64
CA PHE A 163 3.54 -0.97 -34.06
C PHE A 163 4.84 -0.82 -34.85
N SER A 164 5.86 -0.18 -34.28
CA SER A 164 7.19 -0.11 -34.90
C SER A 164 7.86 -1.47 -35.02
N LEU A 165 7.61 -2.37 -34.05
CA LEU A 165 8.11 -3.74 -34.10
C LEU A 165 7.38 -4.56 -35.17
N LEU A 166 6.06 -4.42 -35.26
CA LEU A 166 5.25 -5.07 -36.29
C LEU A 166 5.63 -4.61 -37.70
N GLU A 167 5.93 -3.32 -37.88
CA GLU A 167 6.40 -2.75 -39.15
C GLU A 167 7.72 -3.38 -39.65
N ARG A 168 8.59 -3.83 -38.74
CA ARG A 168 9.83 -4.52 -39.11
C ARG A 168 9.58 -5.92 -39.66
N GLY A 169 8.56 -6.62 -39.16
CA GLY A 169 8.24 -7.99 -39.56
C GLY A 169 7.24 -8.12 -40.71
N ILE A 170 6.30 -7.18 -40.84
CA ILE A 170 5.17 -7.28 -41.76
C ILE A 170 5.28 -6.24 -42.87
N LYS A 171 5.67 -6.69 -44.06
CA LYS A 171 5.79 -5.83 -45.25
C LYS A 171 4.45 -5.51 -45.93
N LYS A 172 3.41 -6.34 -45.73
CA LYS A 172 2.08 -6.15 -46.33
C LYS A 172 1.31 -5.05 -45.57
N THR A 173 1.18 -3.87 -46.18
CA THR A 173 0.55 -2.68 -45.58
C THR A 173 -0.89 -2.90 -45.15
N HIS A 174 -1.69 -3.60 -45.96
CA HIS A 174 -3.09 -3.90 -45.65
C HIS A 174 -3.23 -4.80 -44.41
N LEU A 175 -2.45 -5.89 -44.37
CA LEU A 175 -2.44 -6.82 -43.23
C LEU A 175 -1.98 -6.13 -41.94
N LEU A 176 -0.93 -5.31 -42.01
CA LEU A 176 -0.43 -4.53 -40.89
C LEU A 176 -1.51 -3.59 -40.32
N LYS A 177 -2.27 -2.90 -41.17
CA LYS A 177 -3.35 -2.01 -40.73
C LYS A 177 -4.44 -2.76 -39.97
N ILE A 178 -4.86 -3.93 -40.49
CA ILE A 178 -5.87 -4.77 -39.81
C ILE A 178 -5.37 -5.23 -38.44
N ILE A 179 -4.12 -5.69 -38.36
CA ILE A 179 -3.52 -6.16 -37.09
C ILE A 179 -3.48 -5.03 -36.06
N LYS A 180 -3.03 -3.83 -36.44
CA LYS A 180 -2.98 -2.67 -35.53
C LYS A 180 -4.36 -2.33 -34.97
N VAL A 181 -5.39 -2.27 -35.83
CA VAL A 181 -6.77 -1.99 -35.41
C VAL A 181 -7.27 -3.09 -34.48
N CYS A 182 -7.08 -4.36 -34.83
CA CYS A 182 -7.48 -5.49 -33.99
C CYS A 182 -6.86 -5.42 -32.59
N ILE A 183 -5.55 -5.18 -32.50
CA ILE A 183 -4.84 -5.03 -31.22
C ILE A 183 -5.44 -3.89 -30.39
N MET A 184 -5.64 -2.71 -31.00
CA MET A 184 -6.22 -1.57 -30.29
C MET A 184 -7.64 -1.86 -29.80
N THR A 185 -8.48 -2.45 -30.66
CA THR A 185 -9.86 -2.81 -30.32
C THR A 185 -9.90 -3.81 -29.17
N VAL A 186 -9.10 -4.87 -29.24
CA VAL A 186 -9.01 -5.86 -28.16
C VAL A 186 -8.52 -5.21 -26.86
N ALA A 187 -7.49 -4.37 -26.92
CA ALA A 187 -6.97 -3.69 -25.73
C ALA A 187 -8.00 -2.75 -25.10
N VAL A 188 -8.75 -1.98 -25.90
CA VAL A 188 -9.83 -1.11 -25.41
C VAL A 188 -10.97 -1.93 -24.79
N ILE A 189 -11.38 -3.03 -25.43
CA ILE A 189 -12.42 -3.91 -24.90
C ILE A 189 -11.97 -4.53 -23.57
N LEU A 190 -10.75 -5.06 -23.49
CA LEU A 190 -10.22 -5.65 -22.26
C LEU A 190 -10.14 -4.60 -21.14
N LEU A 191 -9.72 -3.38 -21.45
CA LEU A 191 -9.68 -2.30 -20.48
C LEU A 191 -11.10 -1.95 -19.98
N ALA A 192 -12.06 -1.79 -20.89
CA ALA A 192 -13.45 -1.49 -20.55
C ALA A 192 -14.09 -2.59 -19.71
N LEU A 193 -13.84 -3.86 -20.05
CA LEU A 193 -14.34 -5.01 -19.29
C LEU A 193 -13.70 -5.08 -17.90
N ASN A 194 -12.39 -4.86 -17.77
CA ASN A 194 -11.74 -4.82 -16.45
C ASN A 194 -12.34 -3.72 -15.56
N ILE A 195 -12.60 -2.54 -16.12
CA ILE A 195 -13.23 -1.44 -15.41
C ILE A 195 -14.66 -1.83 -15.00
N ALA A 196 -15.47 -2.35 -15.94
CA ALA A 196 -16.85 -2.75 -15.67
C ALA A 196 -16.93 -3.83 -14.56
N PHE A 197 -16.12 -4.88 -14.66
CA PHE A 197 -16.08 -5.94 -13.66
C PHE A 197 -15.54 -5.50 -12.30
N THR A 198 -14.74 -4.44 -12.23
CA THR A 198 -14.28 -3.90 -10.94
C THR A 198 -15.43 -3.28 -10.14
N PHE A 199 -16.50 -2.84 -10.80
CA PHE A 199 -17.66 -2.18 -10.18
C PHE A 199 -18.88 -3.10 -10.00
N MET A 200 -18.81 -4.36 -10.46
CA MET A 200 -19.84 -5.37 -10.24
C MET A 200 -19.47 -6.25 -9.05
#